data_AF-A0A416Y7J2-F1
#
_entry.id   AF-A0A416Y7J2-F1
#
_cell.length_a   1.000
_cell.length_b   1.000
_cell.length_c   1.000
_cell.angle_alpha   90.00
_cell.angle_beta   90.00
_cell.angle_gamma   90.00
#
_symmetry.space_group_name_H-M   'P 1'
#
loop_
_entity.id
_entity.type
_entity.pdbx_description
1 polymer ?
#
loop_
_entity_poly.entity_id
_entity_poly.type
_entity_poly.pdbx_seq_one_letter_code
_entity_poly.pdbx_strand_id
1 'polypeptide(L)'
;FLASPEIENIFENSDFLVLLSQAQGDRQILAKQLGISPHQLSYVTHTNSGEGLLFFGNTTIPFVDRFPQNTELYAIMTTRPEDKKQEMNRA
;
A
#
# COMPACT_ATOMS: atom_id res chain seq x y z
N PHE A 1 -12.58 -12.82 7.77
CA PHE A 1 -12.01 -13.02 6.43
C PHE A 1 -10.49 -12.97 6.47
N LEU A 2 -9.87 -11.86 6.91
CA LEU A 2 -8.41 -11.76 7.02
C LEU A 2 -7.79 -12.71 8.07
N ALA A 3 -8.55 -13.11 9.09
CA ALA A 3 -8.08 -14.01 10.15
C ALA A 3 -8.09 -15.51 9.81
N SER A 4 -8.15 -15.90 8.52
CA SER A 4 -8.16 -17.32 8.15
C SER A 4 -6.74 -17.88 8.04
N PRO A 5 -6.54 -19.19 8.33
CA PRO A 5 -5.22 -19.82 8.21
C PRO A 5 -4.64 -19.73 6.80
N GLU A 6 -5.49 -19.77 5.76
CA GLU A 6 -5.05 -19.65 4.37
C GLU A 6 -4.43 -18.29 4.08
N ILE A 7 -4.98 -17.22 4.67
CA ILE A 7 -4.47 -15.86 4.52
C ILE A 7 -3.18 -15.68 5.32
N GLU A 8 -3.08 -16.27 6.52
CA GLU A 8 -1.85 -16.29 7.30
C GLU A 8 -0.72 -16.97 6.53
N ASN A 9 -1.00 -18.13 5.92
CA ASN A 9 -0.02 -18.82 5.07
C ASN A 9 0.43 -17.97 3.88
N ILE A 10 -0.45 -17.20 3.26
CA ILE A 10 -0.07 -16.31 2.14
C ILE A 10 0.92 -15.24 2.62
N PHE A 11 0.67 -14.64 3.79
CA PHE A 11 1.58 -13.65 4.35
C PHE A 11 2.91 -14.24 4.81
N GLU A 12 2.90 -15.38 5.51
CA GLU A 12 4.13 -16.03 6.01
C GLU A 12 5.06 -16.49 4.88
N ASN A 13 4.50 -16.89 3.73
CA ASN A 13 5.29 -17.30 2.57
C ASN A 13 5.72 -16.13 1.66
N SER A 14 5.27 -14.90 1.94
CA SER A 14 5.59 -13.73 1.13
C SER A 14 6.83 -13.03 1.66
N ASP A 15 7.97 -13.20 1.00
CA ASP A 15 9.25 -12.55 1.35
C ASP A 15 9.25 -11.03 1.05
N PHE A 16 8.28 -10.58 0.24
CA PHE A 16 8.09 -9.18 -0.11
C PHE A 16 6.61 -8.80 -0.04
N LEU A 17 6.30 -7.72 0.69
CA LEU A 17 4.95 -7.18 0.81
C LEU A 17 4.98 -5.65 0.80
N VAL A 18 4.08 -5.06 0.03
CA VAL A 18 3.78 -3.62 0.06
C VAL A 18 2.44 -3.43 0.74
N LEU A 19 2.42 -2.80 1.91
CA LEU A 19 1.21 -2.51 2.66
C LEU A 19 0.94 -1.00 2.66
N LEU A 20 -0.05 -0.58 1.89
CA LEU A 20 -0.54 0.81 1.85
C LEU A 20 -1.52 1.09 3.01
N SER A 21 -2.13 2.27 3.04
CA SER A 21 -3.15 2.66 4.04
C SER A 21 -4.28 1.61 4.17
N GLN A 22 -4.60 1.21 5.41
CA GLN A 22 -5.59 0.18 5.74
C GLN A 22 -6.77 0.73 6.55
N ALA A 23 -7.96 0.14 6.36
CA ALA A 23 -9.15 0.49 7.13
C ALA A 23 -9.00 0.12 8.62
N GLN A 24 -9.74 0.80 9.51
CA GLN A 24 -9.58 0.65 10.96
C GLN A 24 -9.81 -0.80 11.45
N GLY A 25 -10.80 -1.49 10.88
CA GLY A 25 -11.10 -2.88 11.24
C GLY A 25 -9.99 -3.85 10.86
N ASP A 26 -9.34 -3.63 9.72
CA ASP A 26 -8.32 -4.54 9.18
C ASP A 26 -6.96 -4.33 9.86
N ARG A 27 -6.66 -3.10 10.29
CA ARG A 27 -5.39 -2.72 10.92
C ARG A 27 -5.01 -3.61 12.11
N GLN A 28 -5.96 -3.95 12.98
CA GLN A 28 -5.66 -4.79 14.15
C GLN A 28 -5.35 -6.23 13.76
N ILE A 29 -6.04 -6.77 12.74
CA ILE A 29 -5.83 -8.13 12.25
C ILE A 29 -4.47 -8.22 11.57
N LEU A 30 -4.18 -7.27 10.67
CA LEU A 30 -2.90 -7.21 9.95
C LEU A 30 -1.72 -6.96 10.89
N ALA A 31 -1.87 -6.11 11.91
CA ALA A 31 -0.82 -5.88 12.88
C ALA A 31 -0.45 -7.16 13.65
N LYS A 32 -1.45 -7.95 14.01
CA LYS A 32 -1.23 -9.23 14.69
C LYS A 32 -0.56 -10.25 13.77
N GLN A 33 -1.07 -10.41 12.54
CA GLN A 33 -0.59 -11.43 11.60
C GLN A 33 0.81 -11.13 11.07
N LEU A 34 1.13 -9.86 10.83
CA LEU A 34 2.41 -9.43 10.27
C LEU A 34 3.43 -8.99 11.35
N GLY A 35 3.09 -9.12 12.64
CA GLY A 35 3.97 -8.73 13.75
C GLY A 35 4.32 -7.23 13.79
N ILE A 36 3.42 -6.37 13.31
CA ILE A 36 3.66 -4.93 13.15
C ILE A 36 3.51 -4.23 14.50
N SER A 37 4.53 -3.46 14.90
CA SER A 37 4.47 -2.62 16.10
C SER A 37 3.45 -1.47 15.97
N PRO A 38 2.91 -0.93 17.08
CA PRO A 38 2.02 0.23 17.02
C PRO A 38 2.62 1.44 16.28
N HIS A 39 3.93 1.64 16.37
CA HIS A 39 4.64 2.69 15.65
C HIS A 39 4.71 2.41 14.15
N GLN A 40 4.95 1.17 13.73
CA GLN A 40 4.89 0.83 12.30
C GLN A 40 3.45 0.97 11.76
N LEU A 41 2.45 0.62 12.55
CA LEU A 41 1.04 0.71 12.17
C LEU A 41 0.60 2.17 11.85
N SER A 42 1.28 3.18 12.40
CA SER A 42 0.98 4.57 12.04
C SER A 42 1.34 4.90 10.59
N TYR A 43 2.27 4.18 9.96
CA TYR A 43 2.64 4.34 8.54
C TYR A 43 1.65 3.70 7.57
N VAL A 44 0.61 3.02 8.06
CA VAL A 44 -0.50 2.51 7.25
C VAL A 44 -1.86 3.02 7.75
N THR A 45 -1.84 4.04 8.61
CA THR A 45 -3.03 4.65 9.19
C THR A 45 -3.20 6.06 8.63
N HIS A 46 -4.23 6.28 7.82
CA HIS A 46 -4.54 7.59 7.22
C HIS A 46 -3.36 8.23 6.48
N THR A 47 -2.55 7.42 5.80
CA THR A 47 -1.44 7.90 4.97
C THR A 47 -1.91 8.33 3.58
N ASN A 48 -1.08 9.11 2.88
CA ASN A 48 -1.42 9.56 1.54
C ASN A 48 -1.24 8.43 0.51
N SER A 49 -1.73 8.66 -0.71
CA SER A 49 -1.46 7.76 -1.83
C SER A 49 0.05 7.58 -2.04
N GLY A 50 0.46 6.32 -2.25
CA GLY A 50 1.86 5.94 -2.42
C GLY A 50 2.66 5.83 -1.13
N GLU A 51 2.04 5.95 0.05
CA GLU A 51 2.73 5.82 1.35
C GLU A 51 2.31 4.53 2.08
N GLY A 52 3.27 3.88 2.73
CA GLY A 52 3.01 2.64 3.43
C GLY A 52 4.22 2.02 4.11
N LEU A 53 4.11 0.72 4.37
CA LEU A 53 5.20 -0.15 4.82
C LEU A 53 5.62 -1.11 3.72
N LEU A 54 6.93 -1.28 3.60
CA LEU A 54 7.54 -2.30 2.78
C LEU A 54 8.16 -3.36 3.69
N PHE A 55 7.78 -4.61 3.48
CA PHE A 55 8.39 -5.78 4.09
C PHE A 55 9.33 -6.42 3.06
N PHE A 56 10.56 -6.68 3.45
CA PHE A 56 11.58 -7.33 2.64
C PHE A 56 12.43 -8.24 3.55
N GLY A 57 12.14 -9.54 3.49
CA GLY A 57 12.65 -10.51 4.45
C GLY A 57 12.38 -10.05 5.89
N ASN A 58 13.45 -9.91 6.67
CA ASN A 58 13.35 -9.50 8.08
C ASN A 58 13.31 -7.98 8.29
N THR A 59 13.27 -7.20 7.20
CA THR A 59 13.33 -5.73 7.25
C THR A 59 11.98 -5.13 6.91
N THR A 60 11.48 -4.26 7.79
CA THR A 60 10.28 -3.47 7.54
C THR A 60 10.65 -2.00 7.52
N ILE A 61 10.41 -1.32 6.40
CA ILE A 61 10.71 0.11 6.25
C ILE A 61 9.45 0.89 5.84
N PRO A 62 9.23 2.10 6.39
CA PRO A 62 8.27 3.01 5.81
C PRO A 62 8.77 3.49 4.45
N PHE A 63 7.86 3.65 3.49
CA PHE A 63 8.18 4.17 2.17
C PHE A 63 7.20 5.25 1.73
N VAL A 64 7.68 6.09 0.81
CA VAL A 64 6.89 7.11 0.12
C VAL A 64 7.24 7.02 -1.36
N ASP A 65 6.26 6.66 -2.18
CA ASP A 65 6.34 6.70 -3.64
C ASP A 65 5.56 7.91 -4.17
N ARG A 66 6.30 8.85 -4.76
CA ARG A 66 5.74 10.01 -5.48
C ARG A 66 6.03 9.83 -6.96
N PHE A 67 5.27 8.93 -7.59
CA PHE A 67 5.47 8.63 -8.99
C PHE A 67 5.34 9.90 -9.88
N PRO A 68 6.28 10.14 -10.81
CA PRO A 68 6.29 11.37 -11.60
C PRO A 68 5.11 11.41 -12.58
N GLN A 69 4.22 12.39 -12.38
CA GLN A 69 2.97 12.55 -13.14
C GLN A 69 3.16 13.22 -14.51
N ASN A 70 4.32 13.83 -14.75
CA ASN A 70 4.67 14.49 -16.01
C ASN A 70 5.32 13.54 -17.02
N THR A 71 5.02 12.24 -16.94
CA THR A 71 5.59 11.20 -17.80
C THR A 71 4.51 10.58 -18.67
N GLU A 72 4.86 10.20 -19.91
CA GLU A 72 3.98 9.38 -20.77
C GLU A 72 3.57 8.08 -20.06
N LEU A 73 4.50 7.52 -19.29
CA LEU A 73 4.25 6.31 -18.52
C LEU A 73 3.12 6.51 -17.50
N TYR A 74 3.09 7.63 -16.77
CA TYR A 74 1.98 7.94 -15.86
C TYR A 74 0.66 8.12 -16.61
N ALA A 75 0.67 8.85 -17.73
CA ALA A 75 -0.51 9.09 -18.56
C ALA A 75 -1.18 7.77 -19.02
N ILE A 76 -0.37 6.80 -19.44
CA ILE A 76 -0.86 5.50 -19.90
C ILE A 76 -1.32 4.61 -18.72
N MET A 77 -0.64 4.66 -17.58
CA MET A 77 -0.90 3.75 -16.46
C MET A 77 -1.93 4.26 -15.44
N THR A 78 -2.20 5.57 -15.39
CA THR A 78 -3.12 6.12 -14.38
C THR A 78 -4.54 5.57 -14.57
N THR A 79 -5.11 5.09 -13.46
CA THR A 79 -6.51 4.65 -13.39
C THR A 79 -7.40 5.68 -12.70
N ARG A 80 -6.84 6.84 -12.30
CA ARG A 80 -7.57 7.91 -11.64
C ARG A 80 -8.51 8.61 -12.63
N PRO A 81 -9.84 8.60 -12.42
CA PRO A 81 -10.78 9.21 -13.35
C PRO A 81 -10.54 10.72 -13.58
N GLU A 82 -10.06 11.43 -12.56
CA GLU A 82 -9.74 12.85 -12.61
C GLU A 82 -8.59 13.20 -13.56
N ASP A 83 -7.62 12.30 -13.74
CA ASP A 83 -6.47 12.53 -14.63
C ASP A 83 -6.89 12.45 -16.09
N LYS A 84 -7.81 11.52 -16.42
CA LYS A 84 -8.32 11.34 -17.81
C LYS A 84 -9.16 12.52 -18.29
N LYS A 85 -9.86 13.20 -17.37
CA LYS A 85 -10.58 14.45 -17.70
C LYS A 85 -9.62 15.57 -18.11
N GLN A 86 -8.40 15.60 -17.56
CA GLN A 86 -7.42 16.62 -17.91
C GLN A 86 -6.81 16.40 -19.30
N GLU A 87 -6.60 15.15 -19.72
CA GLU A 87 -6.13 14.85 -21.07
C GLU A 87 -7.15 15.28 -22.14
N MET A 88 -8.43 14.97 -21.93
CA MET A 88 -9.50 15.32 -22.87
C MET A 88 -9.71 16.84 -23.02
N ASN A 89 -9.33 17.63 -22.01
CA ASN A 89 -9.38 19.09 -22.06
C ASN A 89 -8.13 19.73 -22.70
N ARG A 90 -7.06 18.95 -22.89
CA ARG A 90 -5.79 19.39 -23.51
C ARG A 90 -5.70 18.99 -24.99
N ALA A 91 -6.53 18.04 -25.44
CA ALA A 91 -6.72 17.65 -26.83
C ALA A 91 -7.72 18.59 -27.53
#